data_AF-A0A925NWZ7-F1
#
_entry.id   AF-A0A925NWZ7-F1
#
_cell.length_a   1.000
_cell.length_b   1.000
_cell.length_c   1.000
_cell.angle_alpha   90.00
_cell.angle_beta   90.00
_cell.angle_gamma   90.00
#
_symmetry.space_group_name_H-M   'P 1'
#
loop_
_entity.id
_entity.type
_entity.pdbx_description
1 polymer ?
#
loop_
_entity_poly.entity_id
_entity_poly.type
_entity_poly.pdbx_seq_one_letter_code
_entity_poly.pdbx_strand_id
1 'polypeptide(L)'
;MKFIKNFFENTKPYVQKGAKYHWLHSVHDGLYTLFYVQNHTSKSGTHIHDYLDLKRTMAIVVLALVPALLMGMYNTGYQHFAAVGELSAVSFMDIFLYGFLKVMPFVIVSYVVGLGIEFVFAQIRGHEIQ
;
A
#
# COMPACT_ATOMS: atom_id res chain seq x y z
N MET A 1 3.23 6.81 -18.07
CA MET A 1 3.54 5.69 -18.98
C MET A 1 2.29 5.34 -19.80
N LYS A 2 2.33 5.44 -21.14
CA LYS A 2 1.16 5.17 -22.00
C LYS A 2 0.69 3.71 -21.94
N PHE A 3 1.61 2.78 -21.69
CA PHE A 3 1.33 1.34 -21.62
C PHE A 3 0.35 0.96 -20.50
N ILE A 4 0.64 1.39 -19.26
CA ILE A 4 -0.19 1.09 -18.08
C ILE A 4 -1.58 1.71 -18.24
N LYS A 5 -1.66 2.95 -18.75
CA LYS A 5 -2.92 3.64 -19.01
C LYS A 5 -3.77 2.89 -20.05
N ASN A 6 -3.17 2.49 -21.16
CA ASN A 6 -3.86 1.73 -22.21
C ASN A 6 -4.35 0.37 -21.70
N PHE A 7 -3.60 -0.30 -20.83
CA PHE A 7 -4.04 -1.55 -20.21
C PHE A 7 -5.33 -1.34 -19.41
N PHE A 8 -5.34 -0.38 -18.48
CA PHE A 8 -6.52 -0.09 -17.66
C PHE A 8 -7.72 0.43 -18.48
N GLU A 9 -7.49 1.22 -19.53
CA GLU A 9 -8.56 1.69 -20.42
C GLU A 9 -9.19 0.52 -21.22
N ASN A 10 -8.38 -0.45 -21.65
CA ASN A 10 -8.85 -1.63 -22.37
C ASN A 10 -9.56 -2.65 -21.45
N THR A 11 -9.18 -2.77 -20.18
CA THR A 11 -9.86 -3.66 -19.22
C THR A 11 -11.13 -3.06 -18.63
N LYS A 12 -11.23 -1.72 -18.55
CA LYS A 12 -12.39 -0.99 -18.02
C LYS A 12 -13.76 -1.47 -18.54
N PRO A 13 -14.01 -1.67 -19.84
CA PRO A 13 -15.33 -2.08 -20.35
C PRO A 13 -15.78 -3.46 -19.87
N TYR A 14 -14.85 -4.38 -19.57
CA TYR A 14 -15.18 -5.73 -19.12
C TYR A 14 -15.58 -5.81 -17.64
N VAL A 15 -15.34 -4.72 -16.91
CA VAL A 15 -15.40 -4.63 -15.46
C VAL A 15 -16.45 -3.60 -15.01
N GLN A 16 -17.15 -2.94 -15.95
CA GLN A 16 -18.26 -2.02 -15.66
C GLN A 16 -19.54 -2.73 -15.20
N LYS A 17 -20.43 -2.00 -14.50
CA LYS A 17 -21.75 -2.52 -14.06
C LYS A 17 -22.54 -3.03 -15.28
N GLY A 18 -22.76 -4.35 -15.33
CA GLY A 18 -23.43 -5.04 -16.44
C GLY A 18 -22.52 -5.88 -17.34
N ALA A 19 -21.20 -5.81 -17.17
CA ALA A 19 -20.24 -6.65 -17.90
C ALA A 19 -19.99 -8.01 -17.22
N LYS A 20 -19.44 -8.97 -17.97
CA LYS A 20 -19.18 -10.34 -17.51
C LYS A 20 -18.35 -10.40 -16.21
N TYR A 21 -17.45 -9.44 -16.00
CA TYR A 21 -16.60 -9.36 -14.82
C TYR A 21 -16.92 -8.15 -13.94
N HIS A 22 -18.19 -7.72 -13.87
CA HIS A 22 -18.62 -6.60 -13.03
C HIS A 22 -18.24 -6.75 -11.55
N TRP A 23 -18.05 -7.99 -11.08
CA TRP A 23 -17.60 -8.25 -9.74
C TRP A 23 -16.17 -7.73 -9.53
N LEU A 24 -15.25 -7.81 -10.49
CA LEU A 24 -13.88 -7.26 -10.34
C LEU A 24 -13.80 -5.72 -10.33
N HIS A 25 -14.93 -5.01 -10.31
CA HIS A 25 -14.96 -3.55 -10.40
C HIS A 25 -14.17 -2.86 -9.31
N SER A 26 -14.40 -3.25 -8.05
CA SER A 26 -13.70 -2.66 -6.92
C SER A 26 -12.19 -2.89 -7.04
N VAL A 27 -11.74 -4.10 -7.37
CA VAL A 27 -10.31 -4.42 -7.51
C VAL A 27 -9.65 -3.64 -8.64
N HIS A 28 -10.31 -3.54 -9.80
CA HIS A 28 -9.79 -2.80 -10.94
C HIS A 28 -9.69 -1.29 -10.66
N ASP A 29 -10.69 -0.71 -9.99
CA ASP A 29 -10.66 0.71 -9.63
C ASP A 29 -9.65 0.99 -8.51
N GLY A 30 -9.54 0.11 -7.51
CA GLY A 30 -8.49 0.17 -6.49
C GLY A 30 -7.08 0.16 -7.09
N LEU A 31 -6.81 -0.75 -8.02
CA LEU A 31 -5.53 -0.78 -8.74
C LEU A 31 -5.31 0.44 -9.62
N TYR A 32 -6.35 0.97 -10.28
CA TYR A 32 -6.24 2.19 -11.07
C TYR A 32 -5.90 3.40 -10.21
N THR A 33 -6.57 3.56 -9.06
CA THR A 33 -6.33 4.65 -8.10
C THR A 33 -4.97 4.61 -7.42
N LEU A 34 -4.33 3.44 -7.36
CA LEU A 34 -2.97 3.30 -6.83
C LEU A 34 -1.95 4.00 -7.74
N PHE A 35 -2.14 3.92 -9.06
CA PHE A 35 -1.19 4.47 -10.04
C PHE A 35 -1.63 5.83 -10.61
N TYR A 36 -2.93 6.13 -10.62
CA TYR A 36 -3.50 7.30 -11.26
C TYR A 36 -4.46 8.06 -10.35
N VAL A 37 -4.49 9.38 -10.51
CA VAL A 37 -5.43 10.27 -9.84
C VAL A 37 -6.83 10.07 -10.43
N GLN A 38 -7.83 10.09 -9.56
CA GLN A 38 -9.23 10.06 -9.98
C GLN A 38 -9.60 11.33 -10.76
N ASN A 39 -10.29 11.16 -11.89
CA ASN A 39 -10.71 12.26 -12.76
C ASN A 39 -12.09 12.83 -12.37
N HIS A 40 -12.69 12.36 -11.27
CA HIS A 40 -13.99 12.81 -10.82
C HIS A 40 -13.83 13.82 -9.67
N THR A 41 -14.55 14.93 -9.74
CA THR A 41 -14.64 15.93 -8.68
C THR A 41 -16.11 16.14 -8.31
N SER A 42 -16.37 16.51 -7.05
CA SER A 42 -17.72 16.86 -6.63
C SER A 42 -18.22 18.09 -7.40
N LYS A 43 -19.38 17.99 -8.04
CA LYS A 43 -19.96 19.07 -8.86
C LYS A 43 -20.99 19.92 -8.10
N SER A 44 -21.66 19.37 -7.08
CA SER A 44 -22.60 20.10 -6.23
C SER A 44 -22.85 19.34 -4.92
N GLY A 45 -23.31 20.05 -3.87
CA GLY A 45 -23.79 19.43 -2.62
C GLY A 45 -22.91 19.62 -1.39
N THR A 46 -21.80 20.37 -1.47
CA THR A 46 -20.91 20.64 -0.32
C THR A 46 -20.72 22.14 -0.11
N HIS A 47 -20.71 22.59 1.15
CA HIS A 47 -20.53 24.00 1.50
C HIS A 47 -19.12 24.53 1.19
N ILE A 48 -18.10 23.66 1.27
CA ILE A 48 -16.70 23.93 0.92
C ILE A 48 -16.17 22.75 0.11
N HIS A 49 -15.49 23.03 -1.01
CA HIS A 49 -14.78 22.02 -1.79
C HIS A 49 -13.33 21.91 -1.29
N ASP A 50 -12.97 20.74 -0.78
CA ASP A 50 -11.58 20.44 -0.40
C ASP A 50 -10.80 19.92 -1.62
N TYR A 51 -9.50 20.24 -1.66
CA TYR A 51 -8.56 19.75 -2.66
C TYR A 51 -7.78 18.52 -2.16
N LEU A 52 -7.93 18.14 -0.89
CA LEU A 52 -7.19 17.04 -0.29
C LEU A 52 -7.66 15.70 -0.88
N ASP A 53 -6.72 15.01 -1.53
CA ASP A 53 -6.90 13.61 -1.94
C ASP A 53 -6.43 12.70 -0.80
N LEU A 54 -7.37 11.96 -0.19
CA LEU A 54 -7.10 11.11 0.97
C LEU A 54 -6.05 10.05 0.65
N LYS A 55 -6.15 9.40 -0.51
CA LYS A 55 -5.25 8.33 -0.93
C LYS A 55 -3.82 8.85 -1.13
N ARG A 56 -3.66 10.05 -1.70
CA ARG A 56 -2.37 10.73 -1.81
C ARG A 56 -1.78 11.11 -0.45
N THR A 57 -2.62 11.62 0.44
CA THR A 57 -2.20 12.01 1.79
C THR A 57 -1.70 10.80 2.57
N MET A 58 -2.40 9.66 2.46
CA MET A 58 -1.98 8.38 3.03
C MET A 58 -0.65 7.89 2.46
N ALA A 59 -0.41 8.04 1.15
CA ALA A 59 0.88 7.68 0.54
C ALA A 59 2.05 8.52 1.08
N ILE A 60 1.84 9.81 1.33
CA ILE A 60 2.85 10.69 1.94
C ILE A 60 3.17 10.24 3.37
N VAL A 61 2.15 9.85 4.15
CA VAL A 61 2.35 9.32 5.50
C VAL A 61 3.17 8.03 5.45
N VAL A 62 2.87 7.10 4.53
CA VAL A 62 3.66 5.86 4.38
C VAL A 62 5.11 6.17 4.02
N LEU A 63 5.36 7.10 3.11
CA LEU A 63 6.71 7.54 2.75
C LEU A 63 7.46 8.12 3.97
N ALA A 64 6.78 8.92 4.79
CA ALA A 64 7.35 9.51 5.99
C ALA A 64 7.69 8.47 7.09
N LEU A 65 7.07 7.28 7.07
CA LEU A 65 7.38 6.19 7.99
C LEU A 65 8.60 5.35 7.57
N VAL A 66 9.05 5.45 6.32
CA VAL A 66 10.21 4.67 5.82
C VAL A 66 11.48 4.87 6.66
N PRO A 67 11.89 6.10 7.05
CA PRO A 67 13.07 6.30 7.89
C PRO A 67 12.93 5.63 9.27
N ALA A 68 11.74 5.69 9.87
CA ALA A 68 11.47 5.05 11.16
C ALA A 68 11.53 3.52 11.05
N LEU A 69 11.02 2.96 9.94
CA LEU A 69 11.10 1.52 9.65
C LEU A 69 12.56 1.05 9.50
N LEU A 70 13.38 1.80 8.76
CA LEU A 70 14.81 1.47 8.60
C LEU A 70 15.56 1.52 9.93
N MET A 71 15.28 2.52 10.77
CA MET A 71 15.86 2.58 12.12
C MET A 71 15.37 1.42 13.00
N GLY A 72 14.11 1.02 12.87
CA GLY A 72 13.55 -0.16 13.56
C GLY A 72 14.25 -1.46 13.17
N MET A 73 14.56 -1.64 11.88
CA MET A 73 15.35 -2.78 11.39
C MET A 73 16.74 -2.79 12.00
N TYR A 74 17.46 -1.67 11.93
CA TYR A 74 18.79 -1.56 12.55
C TYR A 74 18.74 -1.86 14.05
N ASN A 75 17.79 -1.27 14.78
CA ASN A 75 17.67 -1.46 16.23
C ASN A 75 17.37 -2.92 16.60
N THR A 76 16.55 -3.62 15.81
CA THR A 76 16.25 -5.05 16.03
C THR A 76 17.52 -5.90 15.92
N GLY A 77 18.35 -5.63 14.91
CA GLY A 77 19.64 -6.30 14.77
C GLY A 77 20.62 -5.92 15.90
N TYR A 78 20.66 -4.64 16.26
CA TYR A 78 21.57 -4.16 17.30
C TYR A 78 21.30 -4.84 18.63
N GLN A 79 20.03 -4.92 19.04
CA GLN A 79 19.63 -5.59 20.28
C GLN A 79 19.92 -7.09 20.24
N HIS A 80 19.81 -7.73 19.09
CA HIS A 80 20.17 -9.14 18.93
C HIS A 80 21.67 -9.37 19.18
N PHE A 81 22.55 -8.65 18.48
CA PHE A 81 24.00 -8.82 18.62
C PHE A 81 24.53 -8.31 19.97
N ALA A 82 23.88 -7.31 20.57
CA ALA A 82 24.17 -6.88 21.94
C ALA A 82 23.83 -7.97 22.97
N ALA A 83 22.72 -8.68 22.81
CA ALA A 83 22.33 -9.77 23.70
C ALA A 83 23.21 -11.03 23.55
N VAL A 84 23.69 -11.31 22.34
CA VAL A 84 24.62 -12.43 22.05
C VAL A 84 26.05 -12.11 22.48
N GLY A 85 26.40 -10.82 22.66
CA GLY A 85 27.73 -10.38 23.07
C GLY A 85 28.74 -10.26 21.92
N GLU A 86 28.30 -10.35 20.67
CA GLU A 86 29.15 -10.30 19.47
C GLU A 86 29.18 -8.92 18.80
N LEU A 87 28.61 -7.90 19.45
CA LEU A 87 28.45 -6.56 18.86
C LEU A 87 29.76 -5.93 18.34
N SER A 88 30.90 -6.25 18.97
CA SER A 88 32.23 -5.75 18.57
C SER A 88 32.83 -6.43 17.34
N ALA A 89 32.32 -7.59 16.94
CA ALA A 89 32.83 -8.38 15.81
C ALA A 89 31.99 -8.20 14.53
N VAL A 90 30.86 -7.51 14.62
CA VAL A 90 29.82 -7.48 13.58
C VAL A 90 29.74 -6.09 12.95
N SER A 91 29.68 -6.02 11.62
CA SER A 91 29.60 -4.75 10.89
C SER A 91 28.20 -4.15 10.96
N PHE A 92 28.08 -2.84 10.74
CA PHE A 92 26.79 -2.14 10.60
C PHE A 92 25.85 -2.83 9.61
N MET A 93 26.38 -3.32 8.49
CA MET A 93 25.58 -3.98 7.45
C MET A 93 25.02 -5.32 7.92
N ASP A 94 25.78 -6.07 8.71
CA ASP A 94 25.35 -7.36 9.24
C ASP A 94 24.25 -7.19 10.29
N ILE A 95 24.38 -6.17 11.14
CA ILE A 95 23.35 -5.72 12.09
C ILE A 95 22.06 -5.39 11.34
N PHE A 96 22.16 -4.54 10.31
CA PHE A 96 21.00 -4.13 9.52
C PHE A 96 20.36 -5.31 8.77
N LEU A 97 21.15 -6.17 8.12
CA LEU A 97 20.66 -7.33 7.36
C LEU A 97 19.94 -8.33 8.25
N TYR A 98 20.47 -8.61 9.45
CA TYR A 98 19.77 -9.47 10.41
C TYR A 98 18.41 -8.88 10.79
N GLY A 99 18.37 -7.60 11.14
CA GLY A 99 17.13 -6.90 11.48
C GLY A 99 16.14 -6.85 10.32
N PHE A 100 16.61 -6.58 9.11
CA PHE A 100 15.83 -6.57 7.88
C PHE A 100 15.16 -7.93 7.62
N LEU A 101 15.92 -9.03 7.69
CA LEU A 101 15.40 -10.38 7.49
C LEU A 101 14.37 -10.78 8.56
N LYS A 102 14.50 -10.26 9.78
CA LYS A 102 13.54 -10.51 10.85
C LYS A 102 12.28 -9.66 10.74
N VAL A 103 12.38 -8.40 10.37
CA VAL A 103 11.25 -7.46 10.32
C VAL A 103 10.40 -7.63 9.05
N MET A 104 11.04 -7.93 7.91
CA MET A 104 10.37 -8.02 6.61
C MET A 104 9.18 -9.02 6.56
N PRO A 105 9.28 -10.25 7.11
CA PRO A 105 8.15 -11.18 7.12
C PRO A 105 6.91 -10.62 7.83
N PHE A 106 7.09 -9.88 8.93
CA PHE A 106 5.97 -9.28 9.66
C PHE A 106 5.27 -8.21 8.84
N VAL A 107 6.05 -7.37 8.15
CA VAL A 107 5.53 -6.33 7.25
C VAL A 107 4.77 -6.98 6.09
N ILE A 108 5.35 -7.98 5.42
CA ILE A 108 4.69 -8.65 4.30
C ILE A 108 3.37 -9.28 4.74
N VAL A 109 3.35 -10.01 5.85
CA VAL A 109 2.15 -10.68 6.35
C VAL A 109 1.07 -9.66 6.72
N SER A 110 1.42 -8.55 7.39
CA SER A 110 0.43 -7.55 7.78
C SER A 110 -0.23 -6.88 6.58
N TYR A 111 0.55 -6.49 5.56
CA TYR A 111 0.01 -5.85 4.35
C TYR A 111 -0.77 -6.83 3.48
N VAL A 112 -0.27 -8.05 3.27
CA VAL A 112 -0.96 -9.04 2.43
C VAL A 112 -2.29 -9.47 3.04
N VAL A 113 -2.30 -9.79 4.35
CA VAL A 113 -3.53 -10.21 5.02
C VAL A 113 -4.50 -9.04 5.18
N GLY A 114 -3.99 -7.86 5.57
CA GLY A 114 -4.80 -6.64 5.72
C GLY A 114 -5.50 -6.26 4.41
N LEU A 115 -4.73 -6.04 3.34
CA LEU A 115 -5.28 -5.70 2.03
C LEU A 115 -6.16 -6.82 1.47
N GLY A 116 -5.77 -8.09 1.67
CA GLY A 116 -6.56 -9.23 1.21
C GLY A 116 -7.96 -9.25 1.81
N ILE A 117 -8.07 -9.05 3.13
CA ILE A 117 -9.37 -8.99 3.81
C ILE A 117 -10.16 -7.75 3.37
N GLU A 118 -9.51 -6.60 3.24
CA GLU A 118 -10.14 -5.36 2.79
C GLU A 118 -10.75 -5.49 1.39
N PHE A 119 -10.01 -6.07 0.44
CA PHE A 119 -10.50 -6.34 -0.90
C PHE A 119 -11.71 -7.28 -0.87
N VAL A 120 -11.69 -8.34 -0.07
CA VAL A 120 -12.81 -9.29 0.05
C VAL A 120 -14.05 -8.61 0.62
N PHE A 121 -13.90 -7.81 1.68
CA PHE A 121 -15.04 -7.12 2.29
C PHE A 121 -15.60 -6.01 1.40
N ALA A 122 -14.74 -5.23 0.74
CA ALA A 122 -15.17 -4.22 -0.21
C ALA A 122 -15.95 -4.85 -1.37
N GLN A 123 -15.50 -6.03 -1.82
CA GLN A 123 -16.16 -6.80 -2.86
C GLN A 123 -17.56 -7.30 -2.45
N ILE A 124 -17.70 -7.81 -1.22
CA ILE A 124 -18.98 -8.29 -0.69
C ILE A 124 -19.98 -7.13 -0.53
N ARG A 125 -19.50 -5.96 -0.09
CA ARG A 125 -20.36 -4.79 0.16
C ARG A 125 -20.58 -3.89 -1.06
N GLY A 126 -19.82 -4.10 -2.14
CA GLY A 126 -19.89 -3.27 -3.34
C GLY A 126 -19.42 -1.84 -3.11
N HIS A 127 -18.54 -1.62 -2.13
CA HIS A 127 -17.92 -0.31 -1.87
C HIS A 127 -16.60 -0.19 -2.64
N GLU A 128 -16.18 1.07 -2.87
CA GLU A 128 -14.86 1.39 -3.41
C GLU A 128 -13.78 1.09 -2.35
N ILE A 129 -12.61 0.61 -2.80
CA ILE A 129 -11.46 0.39 -1.91
C ILE A 129 -10.76 1.73 -1.67
N GLN A 130 -10.63 2.08 -0.39
CA GLN A 130 -9.94 3.29 0.04
C GLN A 130 -8.43 3.10 0.11
#